data_AF-A0A075GHX5-F1
#
_entry.id   AF-A0A075GHX5-F1
#
_cell.length_a   1.000
_cell.length_b   1.000
_cell.length_c   1.000
_cell.angle_alpha   90.00
_cell.angle_beta   90.00
_cell.angle_gamma   90.00
#
_symmetry.space_group_name_H-M   'P 1'
#
loop_
_entity.id
_entity.type
_entity.pdbx_description
1 polymer ?
#
loop_
_entity_poly.entity_id
_entity_poly.type
_entity_poly.pdbx_seq_one_letter_code
_entity_poly.pdbx_strand_id
1 'polypeptide(L)'
;MMDERLPTIESTSLIPMDEAVTACCALGAGRFAVGTASGVLRIYEADALLDSAILESSIVGLTGSGEGVIAASELTGVTAFHGEPLWSVEIAAGCEILAASGGDVMVADAAGGVTRIDSEGEVSGRKSYGEVQRLAVSVDGATTAVGLTNGTLILSDALAEVVQESPADADDIETISHLVFRPDGVLLACRDSMGMTLDNRPENRMECWDHERGMIHMSELPARATSLLATESGAIVGCQNGAVIHGIVGAELEEITRFDNPISTIIEWGDDLIIGTWFHTKRIAFDGSTVWSYEHEGLVTAILDLGAGLIAVIGEAPAGQNPASIVLLDPDAEPRIPEDASFEYEFTPQGSTEFAGGLSEDEIAMADAPPESANDAGGLIDTLAEEMEIPTSDPIVSESDLLADLSASARAINLPPIADAGEDRTTPAESDGTATILLDGSRSYDPDGHIVNYAWQDANGKVIGNQAQVRVRLRAGTHPFELTVTDDKGAATTAMVTVRIQ
;
A
#
# COMPACT_ATOMS: atom_id res chain seq x y z
N MET A 1 -10.84 -31.22 5.41
CA MET A 1 -10.48 -30.84 4.03
C MET A 1 -8.98 -30.65 4.08
N MET A 2 -8.23 -31.35 3.23
CA MET A 2 -6.78 -31.57 3.38
C MET A 2 -6.02 -30.25 3.59
N ASP A 3 -5.36 -30.15 4.73
CA ASP A 3 -4.34 -29.16 5.06
C ASP A 3 -3.07 -29.54 4.29
N GLU A 4 -3.08 -29.32 2.98
CA GLU A 4 -1.86 -29.46 2.17
C GLU A 4 -0.99 -28.24 2.43
N ARG A 5 -0.11 -28.35 3.44
CA ARG A 5 0.96 -27.37 3.67
C ARG A 5 1.77 -27.25 2.39
N LEU A 6 1.88 -26.02 1.87
CA LEU A 6 2.66 -25.72 0.69
C LEU A 6 4.14 -26.09 0.91
N PRO A 7 4.86 -26.57 -0.13
CA PRO A 7 6.30 -26.72 -0.04
C PRO A 7 6.95 -25.39 0.36
N THR A 8 8.00 -25.43 1.19
CA THR A 8 8.73 -24.24 1.66
C THR A 8 10.23 -24.41 1.44
N ILE A 9 10.94 -23.29 1.35
CA ILE A 9 12.40 -23.23 1.29
C ILE A 9 12.95 -22.55 2.55
N GLU A 10 14.22 -22.78 2.86
CA GLU A 10 14.90 -22.09 3.96
C GLU A 10 15.60 -20.83 3.44
N SER A 11 15.73 -19.83 4.31
CA SER A 11 16.54 -18.66 3.99
C SER A 11 18.03 -18.99 4.00
N THR A 12 18.75 -18.41 3.05
CA THR A 12 20.21 -18.52 2.95
C THR A 12 20.87 -17.65 4.01
N SER A 13 20.40 -16.41 4.15
CA SER A 13 20.86 -15.45 5.15
C SER A 13 19.74 -14.49 5.55
N LEU A 14 19.88 -13.89 6.73
CA LEU A 14 19.02 -12.83 7.26
C LEU A 14 19.89 -11.63 7.59
N ILE A 15 19.50 -10.45 7.14
CA ILE A 15 20.18 -9.19 7.41
C ILE A 15 19.25 -8.34 8.30
N PRO A 16 19.52 -8.27 9.61
CA PRO A 16 18.71 -7.45 10.52
C PRO A 16 18.78 -5.98 10.14
N MET A 17 17.65 -5.29 10.21
CA MET A 17 17.54 -3.87 9.91
C MET A 17 17.26 -3.06 11.17
N ASP A 18 17.99 -1.96 11.33
CA ASP A 18 17.77 -1.00 12.42
C ASP A 18 16.60 -0.04 12.13
N GLU A 19 16.18 0.04 10.87
CA GLU A 19 15.13 0.94 10.39
C GLU A 19 14.43 0.33 9.16
N ALA A 20 13.20 0.75 8.90
CA ALA A 20 12.45 0.35 7.71
C ALA A 20 13.16 0.76 6.42
N VAL A 21 13.16 -0.15 5.44
CA VAL A 21 13.66 0.10 4.09
C VAL A 21 12.61 0.88 3.31
N THR A 22 12.96 2.06 2.80
CA THR A 22 12.08 2.95 2.02
C THR A 22 12.32 2.85 0.52
N ALA A 23 13.54 2.48 0.11
CA ALA A 23 13.91 2.30 -1.28
C ALA A 23 14.90 1.16 -1.42
N CYS A 24 14.88 0.47 -2.56
CA CYS A 24 15.81 -0.62 -2.84
C CYS A 24 16.02 -0.78 -4.35
N CYS A 25 17.17 -1.33 -4.74
CA CYS A 25 17.43 -1.70 -6.13
C CYS A 25 18.44 -2.85 -6.23
N ALA A 26 18.28 -3.69 -7.25
CA ALA A 26 19.27 -4.69 -7.62
C ALA A 26 20.42 -4.03 -8.39
N LEU A 27 21.65 -4.47 -8.12
CA LEU A 27 22.87 -4.05 -8.83
C LEU A 27 23.47 -5.19 -9.67
N GLY A 28 22.90 -6.39 -9.56
CA GLY A 28 23.36 -7.60 -10.22
C GLY A 28 24.57 -8.24 -9.55
N ALA A 29 24.91 -9.46 -9.99
CA ALA A 29 26.03 -10.25 -9.46
C ALA A 29 25.99 -10.45 -7.92
N GLY A 30 24.80 -10.66 -7.36
CA GLY A 30 24.58 -10.83 -5.93
C GLY A 30 24.52 -9.52 -5.14
N ARG A 31 24.64 -8.35 -5.81
CA ARG A 31 24.65 -7.04 -5.14
C ARG A 31 23.29 -6.34 -5.20
N PHE A 32 22.99 -5.60 -4.14
CA PHE A 32 21.83 -4.72 -4.05
C PHE A 32 22.08 -3.55 -3.11
N ALA A 33 21.26 -2.52 -3.23
CA ALA A 33 21.28 -1.38 -2.34
C ALA A 33 19.92 -1.18 -1.67
N VAL A 34 19.95 -0.69 -0.43
CA VAL A 34 18.76 -0.31 0.34
C VAL A 34 18.96 1.06 0.98
N GLY A 35 17.88 1.83 1.02
CA GLY A 35 17.80 3.13 1.66
C GLY A 35 16.75 3.13 2.76
N THR A 36 16.94 3.98 3.77
CA THR A 36 16.02 4.09 4.92
C THR A 36 15.45 5.50 5.07
N ALA A 37 14.45 5.65 5.95
CA ALA A 37 13.78 6.92 6.20
C ALA A 37 14.69 7.98 6.88
N SER A 38 15.71 7.57 7.62
CA SER A 38 16.74 8.46 8.16
C SER A 38 17.85 8.81 7.16
N GLY A 39 17.76 8.31 5.93
CA GLY A 39 18.71 8.60 4.87
C GLY A 39 19.94 7.70 4.83
N VAL A 40 19.93 6.56 5.50
CA VAL A 40 21.06 5.62 5.48
C VAL A 40 20.98 4.74 4.23
N LEU A 41 21.98 4.88 3.35
CA LEU A 41 22.21 4.01 2.21
C LEU A 41 23.17 2.88 2.60
N ARG A 42 22.81 1.63 2.28
CA ARG A 42 23.66 0.45 2.46
C ARG A 42 23.71 -0.35 1.16
N ILE A 43 24.91 -0.80 0.79
CA ILE A 43 25.15 -1.64 -0.38
C ILE A 43 25.68 -2.99 0.10
N TYR A 44 25.04 -4.06 -0.33
CA TYR A 44 25.37 -5.43 0.05
C TYR A 44 25.84 -6.24 -1.16
N GLU A 45 26.65 -7.25 -0.90
CA GLU A 45 26.91 -8.40 -1.78
C GLU A 45 26.55 -9.66 -1.00
N ALA A 46 25.50 -10.35 -1.43
CA ALA A 46 24.79 -11.32 -0.60
C ALA A 46 24.48 -10.72 0.79
N ASP A 47 25.05 -11.28 1.86
CA ASP A 47 24.85 -10.81 3.24
C ASP A 47 25.98 -9.91 3.77
N ALA A 48 27.01 -9.67 2.96
CA ALA A 48 28.13 -8.81 3.33
C ALA A 48 27.83 -7.34 2.99
N LEU A 49 27.90 -6.47 3.99
CA LEU A 49 27.88 -5.01 3.77
C LEU A 49 29.18 -4.60 3.07
N LEU A 50 29.06 -4.09 1.84
CA LEU A 50 30.19 -3.59 1.06
C LEU A 50 30.47 -2.12 1.34
N ASP A 51 29.42 -1.30 1.39
CA ASP A 51 29.54 0.15 1.47
C ASP A 51 28.31 0.77 2.14
N SER A 52 28.47 1.98 2.66
CA SER A 52 27.40 2.74 3.28
C SER A 52 27.62 4.24 3.16
N ALA A 53 26.53 4.98 2.96
CA ALA A 53 26.53 6.43 2.95
C ALA A 53 25.35 6.98 3.76
N ILE A 54 25.44 8.23 4.20
CA ILE A 54 24.36 8.92 4.89
C ILE A 54 23.96 10.13 4.05
N LEU A 55 22.69 10.15 3.67
CA LEU A 55 21.99 11.30 3.08
C LEU A 55 21.21 11.98 4.21
N GLU A 56 21.06 13.30 4.18
CA GLU A 56 20.47 14.06 5.32
C GLU A 56 18.94 13.88 5.48
N SER A 57 18.31 13.04 4.66
CA SER A 57 16.85 12.84 4.62
C SER A 57 16.48 11.49 4.01
N SER A 58 15.21 11.10 4.17
CA SER A 58 14.63 9.85 3.63
C SER A 58 15.03 9.59 2.19
N ILE A 59 15.45 8.36 1.90
CA ILE A 59 15.76 7.93 0.53
C ILE A 59 14.45 7.47 -0.12
N VAL A 60 14.06 8.17 -1.18
CA VAL A 60 12.80 7.93 -1.92
C VAL A 60 12.99 7.05 -3.15
N GLY A 61 14.23 6.89 -3.62
CA GLY A 61 14.52 6.06 -4.78
C GLY A 61 15.99 5.71 -4.91
N LEU A 62 16.25 4.51 -5.44
CA LEU A 62 17.58 3.99 -5.72
C LEU A 62 17.63 3.37 -7.12
N THR A 63 18.75 3.54 -7.81
CA THR A 63 19.04 2.83 -9.05
C THR A 63 20.52 2.51 -9.15
N GLY A 64 20.87 1.40 -9.79
CA GLY A 64 22.25 1.12 -10.16
C GLY A 64 22.75 2.08 -11.24
N SER A 65 24.04 2.40 -11.21
CA SER A 65 24.74 3.14 -12.26
C SER A 65 26.15 2.59 -12.42
N GLY A 66 26.34 1.70 -13.39
CA GLY A 66 27.59 0.96 -13.56
C GLY A 66 27.94 0.15 -12.31
N GLU A 67 29.08 0.47 -11.68
CA GLU A 67 29.54 -0.15 -10.42
C GLU A 67 29.04 0.60 -9.16
N GLY A 68 28.29 1.70 -9.35
CA GLY A 68 27.80 2.57 -8.30
C GLY A 68 26.27 2.54 -8.14
N VAL A 69 25.79 3.45 -7.30
CA VAL A 69 24.36 3.64 -7.00
C VAL A 69 24.03 5.12 -7.09
N ILE A 70 22.88 5.45 -7.67
CA ILE A 70 22.29 6.78 -7.61
C ILE A 70 21.14 6.74 -6.62
N ALA A 71 21.15 7.68 -5.67
CA ALA A 71 20.13 7.82 -4.65
C ALA A 71 19.46 9.18 -4.75
N ALA A 72 18.12 9.19 -4.71
CA ALA A 72 17.32 10.38 -4.54
C ALA A 72 16.84 10.48 -3.09
N SER A 73 17.06 11.62 -2.46
CA SER A 73 16.61 11.91 -1.11
C SER A 73 15.56 13.01 -1.10
N GLU A 74 14.69 12.96 -0.10
CA GLU A 74 13.55 13.87 0.03
C GLU A 74 13.98 15.34 0.11
N LEU A 75 15.11 15.68 0.73
CA LEU A 75 15.51 17.08 0.96
C LEU A 75 16.83 17.49 0.30
N THR A 76 17.77 16.57 0.04
CA THR A 76 19.11 16.94 -0.45
C THR A 76 19.23 16.88 -1.97
N GLY A 77 18.33 16.17 -2.65
CA GLY A 77 18.38 15.97 -4.10
C GLY A 77 18.90 14.59 -4.49
N VAL A 78 19.71 14.53 -5.55
CA VAL A 78 20.19 13.29 -6.15
C VAL A 78 21.69 13.20 -5.99
N THR A 79 22.20 12.06 -5.54
CA THR A 79 23.64 11.81 -5.42
C THR A 79 24.01 10.45 -5.98
N ALA A 80 25.07 10.41 -6.79
CA ALA A 80 25.69 9.18 -7.27
C ALA A 80 26.89 8.80 -6.40
N PHE A 81 27.05 7.51 -6.12
CA PHE A 81 28.06 6.97 -5.22
C PHE A 81 28.79 5.77 -5.82
N HIS A 82 30.08 5.66 -5.53
CA HIS A 82 30.86 4.43 -5.62
C HIS A 82 32.04 4.53 -4.63
N GLY A 83 31.85 4.08 -3.38
CA GLY A 83 32.78 4.31 -2.27
C GLY A 83 32.73 5.75 -1.73
N GLU A 84 32.90 6.72 -2.61
CA GLU A 84 32.74 8.16 -2.33
C GLU A 84 31.67 8.76 -3.26
N PRO A 85 31.09 9.93 -2.90
CA PRO A 85 30.19 10.65 -3.79
C PRO A 85 30.89 11.02 -5.09
N LEU A 86 30.31 10.61 -6.22
CA LEU A 86 30.79 10.93 -7.57
C LEU A 86 30.33 12.32 -8.00
N TRP A 87 29.04 12.60 -7.79
CA TRP A 87 28.40 13.88 -8.05
C TRP A 87 27.11 14.01 -7.22
N SER A 88 26.69 15.25 -6.99
CA SER A 88 25.42 15.57 -6.31
C SER A 88 24.73 16.72 -7.03
N VAL A 89 23.43 16.59 -7.20
CA VAL A 89 22.54 17.61 -7.78
C VAL A 89 21.47 17.93 -6.75
N GLU A 90 21.43 19.19 -6.31
CA GLU A 90 20.42 19.66 -5.36
C GLU A 90 19.07 19.87 -6.06
N ILE A 91 18.00 19.33 -5.48
CA ILE A 91 16.63 19.53 -5.94
C ILE A 91 15.88 20.29 -4.85
N ALA A 92 15.76 21.61 -5.01
CA ALA A 92 15.28 22.50 -3.94
C ALA A 92 13.84 22.24 -3.46
N ALA A 93 12.99 21.62 -4.30
CA ALA A 93 11.63 21.25 -3.94
C ALA A 93 11.52 19.84 -3.31
N GLY A 94 12.66 19.17 -3.14
CA GLY A 94 12.73 17.80 -2.66
C GLY A 94 12.42 16.75 -3.72
N CYS A 95 12.93 15.53 -3.56
CA CYS A 95 12.64 14.43 -4.48
C CYS A 95 11.49 13.58 -3.95
N GLU A 96 10.55 13.18 -4.82
CA GLU A 96 9.47 12.27 -4.48
C GLU A 96 9.56 10.94 -5.22
N ILE A 97 9.95 10.97 -6.50
CA ILE A 97 10.01 9.77 -7.36
C ILE A 97 11.28 9.81 -8.19
N LEU A 98 11.99 8.68 -8.25
CA LEU A 98 13.14 8.44 -9.12
C LEU A 98 12.76 7.41 -10.19
N ALA A 99 13.02 7.73 -11.45
CA ALA A 99 13.01 6.78 -12.55
C ALA A 99 14.38 6.82 -13.26
N ALA A 100 14.80 5.72 -13.86
CA ALA A 100 16.13 5.61 -14.43
C ALA A 100 16.14 4.83 -15.74
N SER A 101 17.04 5.22 -16.65
CA SER A 101 17.27 4.53 -17.92
C SER A 101 18.68 4.77 -18.40
N GLY A 102 19.43 3.70 -18.70
CA GLY A 102 20.75 3.80 -19.30
C GLY A 102 21.81 4.57 -18.48
N GLY A 103 21.61 4.76 -17.18
CA GLY A 103 22.48 5.58 -16.32
C GLY A 103 21.99 7.01 -16.11
N ASP A 104 21.09 7.50 -16.97
CA ASP A 104 20.36 8.75 -16.76
C ASP A 104 19.25 8.53 -15.72
N VAL A 105 18.91 9.61 -15.02
CA VAL A 105 17.81 9.61 -14.06
C VAL A 105 16.85 10.76 -14.30
N MET A 106 15.57 10.49 -14.04
CA MET A 106 14.50 11.47 -14.00
C MET A 106 13.97 11.53 -12.58
N VAL A 107 13.87 12.74 -12.04
CA VAL A 107 13.37 12.96 -10.69
C VAL A 107 12.17 13.88 -10.71
N ALA A 108 11.06 13.38 -10.17
CA ALA A 108 9.90 14.21 -9.86
C ALA A 108 10.08 14.86 -8.48
N ASP A 109 9.79 16.15 -8.41
CA ASP A 109 9.86 16.97 -7.20
C ASP A 109 8.47 17.37 -6.68
N ALA A 110 8.39 17.72 -5.39
CA ALA A 110 7.11 18.06 -4.74
C ALA A 110 6.43 19.33 -5.29
N ALA A 111 7.12 20.10 -6.14
CA ALA A 111 6.53 21.21 -6.88
C ALA A 111 5.96 20.79 -8.25
N GLY A 112 5.96 19.49 -8.55
CA GLY A 112 5.46 18.94 -9.81
C GLY A 112 6.41 19.10 -10.99
N GLY A 113 7.68 19.35 -10.73
CA GLY A 113 8.74 19.39 -11.74
C GLY A 113 9.37 18.02 -11.94
N VAL A 114 9.65 17.65 -13.18
CA VAL A 114 10.50 16.50 -13.51
C VAL A 114 11.81 17.03 -14.07
N THR A 115 12.91 16.67 -13.41
CA THR A 115 14.28 17.06 -13.77
C THR A 115 15.02 15.85 -14.34
N ARG A 116 15.66 16.00 -15.51
CA ARG A 116 16.52 14.98 -16.10
C ARG A 116 17.99 15.29 -15.77
N ILE A 117 18.68 14.26 -15.29
CA ILE A 117 20.10 14.30 -14.91
C ILE A 117 20.78 13.15 -15.65
N ASP A 118 21.87 13.44 -16.35
CA ASP A 118 22.64 12.41 -17.04
C ASP A 118 23.54 11.60 -16.09
N SER A 119 24.23 10.60 -16.62
CA SER A 119 25.15 9.76 -15.86
C SER A 119 26.31 10.50 -15.19
N GLU A 120 26.63 11.71 -15.66
CA GLU A 120 27.71 12.57 -15.18
C GLU A 120 27.24 13.63 -14.17
N GLY A 121 25.93 13.69 -13.90
CA GLY A 121 25.34 14.65 -12.97
C GLY A 121 25.02 16.00 -13.60
N GLU A 122 25.01 16.12 -14.94
CA GLU A 122 24.59 17.34 -15.63
C GLU A 122 23.07 17.36 -15.80
N VAL A 123 22.45 18.48 -15.42
CA VAL A 123 21.00 18.68 -15.54
C VAL A 123 20.67 19.06 -16.98
N SER A 124 20.07 18.14 -17.74
CA SER A 124 19.71 18.38 -19.15
C SER A 124 18.47 19.26 -19.31
N GLY A 125 17.58 19.28 -18.31
CA GLY A 125 16.37 20.11 -18.32
C GLY A 125 15.41 19.80 -17.19
N ARG A 126 14.47 20.73 -16.95
CA ARG A 126 13.37 20.57 -16.01
C ARG A 126 12.07 21.03 -16.66
N LYS A 127 11.02 20.23 -16.55
CA LYS A 127 9.67 20.52 -17.05
C LYS A 127 8.66 20.34 -15.93
N SER A 128 7.72 21.27 -15.80
CA SER A 128 6.62 21.17 -14.83
C SER A 128 5.41 20.51 -15.49
N TYR A 129 4.85 19.51 -14.82
CA TYR A 129 3.69 18.73 -15.28
C TYR A 129 2.48 18.87 -14.35
N GLY A 130 2.68 19.28 -13.09
CA GLY A 130 1.66 19.21 -12.04
C GLY A 130 2.04 18.17 -11.00
N GLU A 131 1.13 17.83 -10.09
CA GLU A 131 1.40 16.86 -9.01
C GLU A 131 1.65 15.46 -9.58
N VAL A 132 2.92 15.04 -9.59
CA VAL A 132 3.36 13.79 -10.22
C VAL A 132 3.19 12.64 -9.23
N GLN A 133 2.38 11.66 -9.59
CA GLN A 133 2.15 10.45 -8.79
C GLN A 133 2.96 9.25 -9.31
N ARG A 134 3.26 9.21 -10.61
CA ARG A 134 4.00 8.13 -11.27
C ARG A 134 4.95 8.67 -12.33
N LEU A 135 6.11 8.03 -12.43
CA LEU A 135 7.14 8.37 -13.40
C LEU A 135 7.74 7.07 -13.95
N ALA A 136 7.85 6.99 -15.26
CA ALA A 136 8.57 5.92 -15.94
C ALA A 136 9.33 6.48 -17.14
N VAL A 137 10.39 5.81 -17.53
CA VAL A 137 11.21 6.17 -18.69
C VAL A 137 11.42 4.92 -19.54
N SER A 138 11.42 5.10 -20.87
CA SER A 138 11.70 4.01 -21.81
C SER A 138 13.14 3.51 -21.69
N VAL A 139 13.38 2.25 -22.07
CA VAL A 139 14.70 1.61 -21.95
C VAL A 139 15.81 2.34 -22.71
N ASP A 140 15.46 3.06 -23.78
CA ASP A 140 16.38 3.89 -24.58
C ASP A 140 16.51 5.34 -24.08
N GLY A 141 15.74 5.73 -23.05
CA GLY A 141 15.73 7.08 -22.49
C GLY A 141 15.06 8.13 -23.38
N ALA A 142 14.38 7.71 -24.45
CA ALA A 142 13.78 8.61 -25.44
C ALA A 142 12.40 9.14 -25.04
N THR A 143 11.64 8.37 -24.26
CA THR A 143 10.27 8.72 -23.84
C THR A 143 10.15 8.71 -22.33
N THR A 144 9.54 9.76 -21.77
CA THR A 144 9.16 9.84 -20.36
C THR A 144 7.64 9.77 -20.25
N ALA A 145 7.14 8.91 -19.37
CA ALA A 145 5.74 8.81 -19.01
C ALA A 145 5.52 9.38 -17.61
N VAL A 146 4.57 10.31 -17.49
CA VAL A 146 4.21 10.98 -16.24
C VAL A 146 2.74 10.73 -15.97
N GLY A 147 2.43 10.14 -14.83
CA GLY A 147 1.07 9.99 -14.32
C GLY A 147 0.83 10.99 -13.20
N LEU A 148 -0.20 11.82 -13.32
CA LEU A 148 -0.54 12.85 -12.35
C LEU A 148 -1.60 12.38 -11.35
N THR A 149 -1.68 13.02 -10.18
CA THR A 149 -2.67 12.70 -9.13
C THR A 149 -4.13 12.85 -9.61
N ASN A 150 -4.37 13.71 -10.61
CA ASN A 150 -5.70 13.88 -11.23
C ASN A 150 -6.03 12.82 -12.31
N GLY A 151 -5.20 11.79 -12.47
CA GLY A 151 -5.37 10.73 -13.46
C GLY A 151 -4.90 11.08 -14.86
N THR A 152 -4.33 12.25 -15.12
CA THR A 152 -3.77 12.56 -16.44
C THR A 152 -2.48 11.78 -16.69
N LEU A 153 -2.41 11.10 -17.85
CA LEU A 153 -1.20 10.47 -18.37
C LEU A 153 -0.57 11.38 -19.42
N ILE A 154 0.72 11.64 -19.30
CA ILE A 154 1.49 12.47 -20.23
C ILE A 154 2.68 11.67 -20.75
N LEU A 155 2.86 11.64 -22.07
CA LEU A 155 4.09 11.17 -22.71
C LEU A 155 4.86 12.36 -23.26
N SER A 156 6.13 12.45 -22.89
CA SER A 156 7.04 13.46 -23.40
C SER A 156 8.26 12.82 -24.06
N ASP A 157 8.85 13.53 -25.01
CA ASP A 157 10.11 13.13 -25.64
C ASP A 157 11.33 13.45 -24.75
N ALA A 158 12.52 13.14 -25.24
CA ALA A 158 13.79 13.38 -24.56
C ALA A 158 14.08 14.87 -24.26
N LEU A 159 13.42 15.80 -24.96
CA LEU A 159 13.52 17.25 -24.77
C LEU A 159 12.46 17.77 -23.80
N ALA A 160 11.66 16.88 -23.20
CA ALA A 160 10.52 17.20 -22.34
C ALA A 160 9.41 18.00 -23.05
N GLU A 161 9.28 17.82 -24.36
CA GLU A 161 8.12 18.26 -25.13
C GLU A 161 7.02 17.20 -25.06
N VAL A 162 5.80 17.64 -24.78
CA VAL A 162 4.64 16.75 -24.64
C VAL A 162 4.23 16.25 -26.02
N VAL A 163 4.24 14.93 -26.20
CA VAL A 163 3.87 14.25 -27.43
C VAL A 163 2.45 13.71 -27.35
N GLN A 164 2.07 13.14 -26.20
CA GLN A 164 0.71 12.68 -25.95
C GLN A 164 0.24 13.14 -24.57
N GLU A 165 -1.05 13.41 -24.46
CA GLU A 165 -1.71 13.71 -23.19
C GLU A 165 -3.08 13.04 -23.19
N SER A 166 -3.35 12.29 -22.13
CA SER A 166 -4.60 11.57 -21.90
C SER A 166 -5.13 11.91 -20.50
N PRO A 167 -6.01 12.93 -20.39
CA PRO A 167 -6.61 13.31 -19.12
C PRO A 167 -7.54 12.21 -18.60
N ALA A 168 -7.84 12.27 -17.30
CA ALA A 168 -8.97 11.52 -16.76
C ALA A 168 -10.30 11.98 -17.40
N ASP A 169 -11.30 11.11 -17.37
CA ASP A 169 -12.64 11.49 -17.81
C ASP A 169 -13.21 12.62 -16.93
N ALA A 170 -14.04 13.49 -17.52
CA ALA A 170 -14.59 14.63 -16.80
C ALA A 170 -15.64 14.22 -15.75
N ASP A 171 -16.28 13.07 -15.97
CA ASP A 171 -17.35 12.55 -15.12
C ASP A 171 -16.85 11.43 -14.19
N ASP A 172 -15.54 11.18 -14.14
CA ASP A 172 -14.93 10.13 -13.34
C ASP A 172 -13.69 10.62 -12.58
N ILE A 173 -13.39 10.01 -11.44
CA ILE A 173 -12.16 10.24 -10.70
C ILE A 173 -11.25 9.06 -10.98
N GLU A 174 -10.27 9.25 -11.86
CA GLU A 174 -9.30 8.22 -12.21
C GLU A 174 -7.93 8.48 -11.57
N THR A 175 -7.21 7.41 -11.27
CA THR A 175 -5.81 7.44 -10.83
C THR A 175 -4.97 6.51 -11.71
N ILE A 176 -3.67 6.79 -11.82
CA ILE A 176 -2.72 5.94 -12.53
C ILE A 176 -1.97 5.11 -11.49
N SER A 177 -2.31 3.82 -11.39
CA SER A 177 -1.71 2.92 -10.41
C SER A 177 -0.38 2.35 -10.82
N HIS A 178 -0.01 2.23 -12.10
CA HIS A 178 1.32 1.75 -12.49
C HIS A 178 1.69 2.24 -13.89
N LEU A 179 2.98 2.47 -14.11
CA LEU A 179 3.57 2.79 -15.40
C LEU A 179 4.82 1.93 -15.58
N VAL A 180 4.95 1.25 -16.72
CA VAL A 180 6.18 0.54 -17.09
C VAL A 180 6.34 0.53 -18.60
N PHE A 181 7.57 0.72 -19.08
CA PHE A 181 7.86 0.53 -20.50
C PHE A 181 8.26 -0.91 -20.78
N ARG A 182 7.72 -1.46 -21.85
CA ARG A 182 8.22 -2.70 -22.45
C ARG A 182 9.56 -2.44 -23.14
N PRO A 183 10.38 -3.50 -23.35
CA PRO A 183 11.65 -3.37 -24.07
C PRO A 183 11.53 -2.82 -25.49
N ASP A 184 10.37 -2.96 -26.13
CA ASP A 184 10.08 -2.43 -27.47
C ASP A 184 9.63 -0.95 -27.48
N GLY A 185 9.56 -0.30 -26.32
CA GLY A 185 9.19 1.11 -26.17
C GLY A 185 7.69 1.37 -25.99
N VAL A 186 6.84 0.33 -26.00
CA VAL A 186 5.43 0.48 -25.66
C VAL A 186 5.27 0.72 -24.16
N LEU A 187 4.59 1.80 -23.79
CA LEU A 187 4.20 2.05 -22.41
C LEU A 187 2.98 1.20 -22.04
N LEU A 188 3.02 0.59 -20.87
CA LEU A 188 1.86 0.01 -20.20
C LEU A 188 1.48 0.90 -19.03
N ALA A 189 0.22 1.33 -19.00
CA ALA A 189 -0.34 2.17 -17.95
C ALA A 189 -1.55 1.50 -17.31
N CYS A 190 -1.47 1.20 -16.02
CA CYS A 190 -2.63 0.76 -15.26
C CYS A 190 -3.37 1.99 -14.74
N ARG A 191 -4.65 2.08 -15.06
CA ARG A 191 -5.53 3.17 -14.64
C ARG A 191 -6.76 2.61 -13.94
N ASP A 192 -7.11 3.22 -12.82
CA ASP A 192 -8.23 2.80 -11.99
C ASP A 192 -9.21 3.94 -11.80
N SER A 193 -10.50 3.64 -11.97
CA SER A 193 -11.62 4.48 -11.58
C SER A 193 -11.88 4.32 -10.08
N MET A 194 -11.98 5.45 -9.36
CA MET A 194 -12.36 5.51 -7.96
C MET A 194 -13.86 5.79 -7.77
N GLY A 195 -14.58 6.07 -8.86
CA GLY A 195 -16.00 6.39 -8.88
C GLY A 195 -16.83 5.28 -9.51
N MET A 196 -18.09 5.61 -9.83
CA MET A 196 -18.88 4.77 -10.72
C MET A 196 -18.65 5.26 -12.16
N THR A 197 -18.21 4.36 -13.04
CA THR A 197 -18.15 4.68 -14.46
C THR A 197 -19.57 4.89 -14.99
N LEU A 198 -19.83 6.05 -15.61
CA LEU A 198 -21.13 6.38 -16.20
C LEU A 198 -21.28 5.84 -17.64
N ASP A 199 -20.23 5.21 -18.16
CA ASP A 199 -20.15 4.64 -19.50
C ASP A 199 -19.67 3.17 -19.47
N ASN A 200 -19.35 2.61 -20.65
CA ASN A 200 -18.90 1.21 -20.76
C ASN A 200 -17.38 1.04 -20.59
N ARG A 201 -16.66 2.05 -20.10
CA ARG A 201 -15.22 1.92 -19.87
C ARG A 201 -15.00 1.00 -18.65
N PRO A 202 -13.97 0.13 -18.70
CA PRO A 202 -13.66 -0.68 -17.54
C PRO A 202 -13.18 0.19 -16.37
N GLU A 203 -13.63 -0.15 -15.16
CA GLU A 203 -13.24 0.53 -13.92
C GLU A 203 -11.73 0.42 -13.71
N ASN A 204 -11.17 -0.78 -13.81
CA ASN A 204 -9.74 -1.03 -13.74
C ASN A 204 -9.27 -1.49 -15.11
N ARG A 205 -8.21 -0.90 -15.64
CA ARG A 205 -7.72 -1.25 -16.98
C ARG A 205 -6.22 -1.08 -17.13
N MET A 206 -5.66 -1.87 -18.04
CA MET A 206 -4.31 -1.67 -18.56
C MET A 206 -4.42 -1.08 -19.96
N GLU A 207 -3.84 0.11 -20.15
CA GLU A 207 -3.74 0.79 -21.43
C GLU A 207 -2.33 0.59 -22.02
N CYS A 208 -2.24 0.30 -23.31
CA CYS A 208 -0.98 0.17 -24.03
C CYS A 208 -0.81 1.38 -24.95
N TRP A 209 0.29 2.10 -24.81
CA TRP A 209 0.56 3.35 -25.49
C TRP A 209 1.83 3.27 -26.33
N ASP A 210 1.70 3.59 -27.61
CA ASP A 210 2.83 3.87 -28.49
C ASP A 210 3.10 5.38 -28.46
N HIS A 211 4.37 5.76 -28.39
CA HIS A 211 4.78 7.16 -28.29
C HIS A 211 4.22 8.05 -29.41
N GLU A 212 4.18 7.55 -30.65
CA GLU A 212 3.72 8.33 -31.81
C GLU A 212 2.23 8.13 -32.09
N ARG A 213 1.73 6.90 -31.95
CA ARG A 213 0.36 6.51 -32.35
C ARG A 213 -0.67 6.73 -31.24
N GLY A 214 -0.24 6.98 -30.01
CA GLY A 214 -1.11 7.06 -28.84
C GLY A 214 -1.56 5.67 -28.36
N MET A 215 -2.75 5.58 -27.77
CA MET A 215 -3.26 4.31 -27.22
C MET A 215 -3.54 3.30 -28.34
N ILE A 216 -2.85 2.16 -28.30
CA ILE A 216 -2.96 1.07 -29.29
C ILE A 216 -3.81 -0.10 -28.81
N HIS A 217 -3.92 -0.28 -27.49
CA HIS A 217 -4.72 -1.35 -26.91
C HIS A 217 -5.18 -0.99 -25.49
N MET A 218 -6.29 -1.60 -25.06
CA MET A 218 -6.83 -1.46 -23.71
C MET A 218 -7.44 -2.80 -23.31
N SER A 219 -7.20 -3.19 -22.07
CA SER A 219 -7.70 -4.45 -21.50
C SER A 219 -8.27 -4.20 -20.11
N GLU A 220 -9.42 -4.78 -19.81
CA GLU A 220 -10.06 -4.71 -18.49
C GLU A 220 -9.32 -5.60 -17.48
N LEU A 221 -9.03 -5.05 -16.29
CA LEU A 221 -8.44 -5.78 -15.18
C LEU A 221 -9.52 -6.16 -14.16
N PRO A 222 -9.43 -7.34 -13.52
CA PRO A 222 -10.43 -7.80 -12.57
C PRO A 222 -10.42 -7.04 -11.23
N ALA A 223 -9.36 -6.27 -10.95
CA ALA A 223 -9.25 -5.32 -9.87
C ALA A 223 -8.07 -4.38 -10.13
N ARG A 224 -7.96 -3.33 -9.31
CA ARG A 224 -6.82 -2.40 -9.30
C ARG A 224 -5.49 -3.12 -9.30
N ALA A 225 -4.58 -2.68 -10.17
CA ALA A 225 -3.22 -3.18 -10.21
C ALA A 225 -2.44 -2.71 -8.97
N THR A 226 -1.70 -3.63 -8.36
CA THR A 226 -0.82 -3.40 -7.20
C THR A 226 0.64 -3.70 -7.51
N SER A 227 0.90 -4.43 -8.60
CA SER A 227 2.23 -4.62 -9.17
C SER A 227 2.13 -4.82 -10.68
N LEU A 228 3.17 -4.41 -11.41
CA LEU A 228 3.21 -4.45 -12.86
C LEU A 228 4.62 -4.78 -13.33
N LEU A 229 4.75 -5.86 -14.09
CA LEU A 229 5.99 -6.37 -14.67
C LEU A 229 5.84 -6.38 -16.19
N ALA A 230 6.69 -5.64 -16.91
CA ALA A 230 6.71 -5.69 -18.37
C ALA A 230 7.35 -6.98 -18.86
N THR A 231 6.75 -7.59 -19.88
CA THR A 231 7.31 -8.74 -20.61
C THR A 231 7.64 -8.35 -22.04
N GLU A 232 8.32 -9.23 -22.78
CA GLU A 232 8.63 -8.99 -24.20
C GLU A 232 7.37 -8.74 -25.04
N SER A 233 6.21 -9.31 -24.69
CA SER A 233 4.96 -9.24 -25.47
C SER A 233 3.79 -8.54 -24.77
N GLY A 234 3.95 -8.18 -23.49
CA GLY A 234 2.89 -7.53 -22.71
C GLY A 234 3.31 -7.33 -21.26
N ALA A 235 2.55 -7.86 -20.32
CA ALA A 235 2.84 -7.74 -18.89
C ALA A 235 2.30 -8.89 -18.05
N ILE A 236 2.89 -9.03 -16.86
CA ILE A 236 2.29 -9.70 -15.72
C ILE A 236 1.78 -8.62 -14.75
N VAL A 237 0.52 -8.73 -14.35
CA VAL A 237 -0.16 -7.78 -13.47
C VAL A 237 -0.58 -8.48 -12.19
N GLY A 238 -0.14 -7.97 -11.05
CA GLY A 238 -0.66 -8.36 -9.75
C GLY A 238 -1.78 -7.43 -9.34
N CYS A 239 -2.88 -7.99 -8.84
CA CYS A 239 -4.08 -7.24 -8.49
C CYS A 239 -4.35 -7.20 -6.99
N GLN A 240 -5.11 -6.20 -6.56
CA GLN A 240 -5.53 -6.02 -5.17
C GLN A 240 -6.39 -7.17 -4.64
N ASN A 241 -7.15 -7.84 -5.50
CA ASN A 241 -7.96 -9.01 -5.14
C ASN A 241 -7.17 -10.34 -5.22
N GLY A 242 -5.83 -10.27 -5.27
CA GLY A 242 -4.92 -11.40 -5.30
C GLY A 242 -4.79 -12.11 -6.66
N ALA A 243 -5.44 -11.62 -7.71
CA ALA A 243 -5.27 -12.18 -9.05
C ALA A 243 -3.87 -11.90 -9.61
N VAL A 244 -3.30 -12.87 -10.31
CA VAL A 244 -2.08 -12.74 -11.13
C VAL A 244 -2.49 -12.92 -12.59
N ILE A 245 -2.37 -11.85 -13.37
CA ILE A 245 -2.86 -11.77 -14.75
C ILE A 245 -1.68 -11.74 -15.71
N HIS A 246 -1.73 -12.56 -16.76
CA HIS A 246 -0.85 -12.50 -17.91
C HIS A 246 -1.57 -11.80 -19.07
N GLY A 247 -1.03 -10.67 -19.51
CA GLY A 247 -1.53 -9.92 -20.65
C GLY A 247 -0.53 -9.96 -21.81
N ILE A 248 -1.02 -10.29 -23.00
CA ILE A 248 -0.31 -10.07 -24.26
C ILE A 248 -0.99 -8.90 -24.97
N VAL A 249 -0.20 -7.93 -25.44
CA VAL A 249 -0.76 -6.74 -26.12
C VAL A 249 -1.54 -7.18 -27.35
N GLY A 250 -2.83 -6.83 -27.41
CA GLY A 250 -3.72 -7.19 -28.52
C GLY A 250 -4.44 -8.53 -28.35
N ALA A 251 -4.25 -9.25 -27.24
CA ALA A 251 -4.96 -10.47 -26.88
C ALA A 251 -5.87 -10.25 -25.65
N GLU A 252 -6.70 -11.24 -25.35
CA GLU A 252 -7.44 -11.27 -24.08
C GLU A 252 -6.49 -11.55 -22.92
N LEU A 253 -6.82 -11.03 -21.73
CA LEU A 253 -6.05 -11.28 -20.52
C LEU A 253 -6.35 -12.68 -19.98
N GLU A 254 -5.31 -13.36 -19.49
CA GLU A 254 -5.41 -14.68 -18.89
C GLU A 254 -5.10 -14.60 -17.39
N GLU A 255 -5.98 -15.11 -16.54
CA GLU A 255 -5.69 -15.26 -15.10
C GLU A 255 -4.86 -16.53 -14.89
N ILE A 256 -3.61 -16.38 -14.44
CA ILE A 256 -2.73 -17.50 -14.09
C ILE A 256 -3.26 -18.18 -12.83
N THR A 257 -3.49 -17.40 -11.78
CA THR A 257 -3.93 -17.87 -10.47
C THR A 257 -4.47 -16.71 -9.63
N ARG A 258 -5.06 -17.03 -8.48
CA ARG A 258 -5.60 -16.06 -7.52
C ARG A 258 -5.34 -16.47 -6.09
N PHE A 259 -4.82 -15.55 -5.31
CA PHE A 259 -4.57 -15.68 -3.88
C PHE A 259 -5.60 -14.90 -3.07
N ASP A 260 -5.71 -15.21 -1.77
CA ASP A 260 -6.64 -14.52 -0.87
C ASP A 260 -6.22 -13.08 -0.55
N ASN A 261 -4.96 -12.74 -0.78
CA ASN A 261 -4.34 -11.48 -0.41
C ASN A 261 -3.80 -10.72 -1.63
N PRO A 262 -3.71 -9.38 -1.57
CA PRO A 262 -3.14 -8.56 -2.64
C PRO A 262 -1.73 -9.01 -3.07
N ILE A 263 -1.40 -8.80 -4.34
CA ILE A 263 -0.07 -9.07 -4.89
C ILE A 263 0.79 -7.79 -4.80
N SER A 264 1.74 -7.75 -3.89
CA SER A 264 2.55 -6.54 -3.62
C SER A 264 3.69 -6.34 -4.62
N THR A 265 4.27 -7.42 -5.15
CA THR A 265 5.42 -7.36 -6.05
C THR A 265 5.52 -8.65 -6.87
N ILE A 266 6.13 -8.56 -8.06
CA ILE A 266 6.29 -9.68 -9.01
C ILE A 266 7.64 -9.53 -9.72
N ILE A 267 8.37 -10.62 -9.85
CA ILE A 267 9.54 -10.73 -10.73
C ILE A 267 9.42 -12.01 -11.59
N GLU A 268 10.10 -12.01 -12.75
CA GLU A 268 10.32 -13.24 -13.53
C GLU A 268 11.46 -14.04 -12.92
N TRP A 269 11.35 -15.37 -12.92
CA TRP A 269 12.43 -16.26 -12.51
C TRP A 269 12.47 -17.51 -13.39
N GLY A 270 13.33 -17.48 -14.40
CA GLY A 270 13.38 -18.55 -15.41
C GLY A 270 12.05 -18.67 -16.15
N ASP A 271 11.43 -19.85 -16.08
CA ASP A 271 10.11 -20.12 -16.68
C ASP A 271 8.94 -19.92 -15.68
N ASP A 272 9.22 -19.37 -14.49
CA ASP A 272 8.26 -19.15 -13.41
C ASP A 272 8.17 -17.67 -13.02
N LEU A 273 7.25 -17.36 -12.11
CA LEU A 273 7.13 -16.06 -11.47
C LEU A 273 7.43 -16.19 -9.97
N ILE A 274 8.02 -15.15 -9.38
CA ILE A 274 8.09 -15.02 -7.93
C ILE A 274 7.28 -13.79 -7.51
N ILE A 275 6.36 -14.00 -6.58
CA ILE A 275 5.40 -12.99 -6.14
C ILE A 275 5.53 -12.74 -4.64
N GLY A 276 5.25 -11.50 -4.23
CA GLY A 276 4.97 -11.14 -2.85
C GLY A 276 3.47 -11.03 -2.63
N THR A 277 2.97 -11.63 -1.55
CA THR A 277 1.57 -11.55 -1.15
C THR A 277 1.46 -11.58 0.38
N TRP A 278 1.13 -10.44 0.98
CA TRP A 278 1.10 -10.25 2.43
C TRP A 278 2.43 -10.67 3.10
N PHE A 279 2.43 -11.65 4.02
CA PHE A 279 3.62 -12.14 4.71
C PHE A 279 4.33 -13.24 3.91
N HIS A 280 3.93 -13.51 2.66
CA HIS A 280 4.49 -14.61 1.89
C HIS A 280 5.20 -14.16 0.63
N THR A 281 6.31 -14.83 0.35
CA THR A 281 6.92 -14.88 -0.98
C THR A 281 6.67 -16.24 -1.57
N LYS A 282 6.18 -16.32 -2.82
CA LYS A 282 5.86 -17.59 -3.48
C LYS A 282 6.48 -17.64 -4.85
N ARG A 283 7.03 -18.80 -5.22
CA ARG A 283 7.34 -19.13 -6.62
C ARG A 283 6.17 -19.88 -7.22
N ILE A 284 5.67 -19.42 -8.35
CA ILE A 284 4.50 -19.95 -9.04
C ILE A 284 4.83 -20.22 -10.50
N ALA A 285 4.35 -21.35 -11.03
CA ALA A 285 4.45 -21.64 -12.45
C ALA A 285 3.31 -20.97 -13.23
N PHE A 286 3.49 -20.81 -14.55
CA PHE A 286 2.46 -20.22 -15.43
C PHE A 286 1.19 -21.08 -15.57
N ASP A 287 1.19 -22.33 -15.10
CA ASP A 287 -0.01 -23.15 -14.99
C ASP A 287 -0.83 -22.87 -13.71
N GLY A 288 -0.36 -21.93 -12.88
CA GLY A 288 -0.98 -21.51 -11.63
C GLY A 288 -0.58 -22.32 -10.40
N SER A 289 0.22 -23.37 -10.55
CA SER A 289 0.70 -24.16 -9.42
C SER A 289 1.75 -23.40 -8.60
N THR A 290 1.71 -23.57 -7.28
CA THR A 290 2.74 -23.01 -6.38
C THR A 290 3.88 -24.02 -6.26
N VAL A 291 5.09 -23.60 -6.62
CA VAL A 291 6.33 -24.39 -6.49
C VAL A 291 6.77 -24.42 -5.03
N TRP A 292 6.82 -23.26 -4.38
CA TRP A 292 7.08 -23.12 -2.95
C TRP A 292 6.51 -21.82 -2.40
N SER A 293 6.39 -21.75 -1.08
CA SER A 293 5.96 -20.59 -0.30
C SER A 293 6.89 -20.39 0.90
N TYR A 294 7.48 -19.20 0.99
CA TYR A 294 8.26 -18.74 2.14
C TYR A 294 7.42 -17.75 2.96
N GLU A 295 7.51 -17.79 4.29
CA GLU A 295 6.86 -16.83 5.20
C GLU A 295 7.90 -15.84 5.73
N HIS A 296 7.67 -14.56 5.45
CA HIS A 296 8.50 -13.43 5.84
C HIS A 296 7.95 -12.80 7.13
N GLU A 297 8.82 -12.31 8.01
CA GLU A 297 8.42 -11.76 9.31
C GLU A 297 7.65 -10.42 9.21
N GLY A 298 7.84 -9.71 8.10
CA GLY A 298 7.11 -8.48 7.72
C GLY A 298 6.31 -8.64 6.43
N LEU A 299 5.42 -7.69 6.15
CA LEU A 299 4.65 -7.60 4.91
C LEU A 299 5.62 -7.45 3.73
N VAL A 300 5.63 -8.37 2.79
CA VAL A 300 6.55 -8.33 1.63
C VAL A 300 6.23 -7.12 0.78
N THR A 301 7.18 -6.19 0.65
CA THR A 301 7.05 -4.95 -0.11
C THR A 301 7.87 -4.96 -1.40
N ALA A 302 8.99 -5.68 -1.44
CA ALA A 302 9.82 -5.79 -2.63
C ALA A 302 10.53 -7.15 -2.71
N ILE A 303 10.76 -7.60 -3.94
CA ILE A 303 11.61 -8.74 -4.26
C ILE A 303 12.59 -8.28 -5.34
N LEU A 304 13.88 -8.51 -5.11
CA LEU A 304 14.94 -8.14 -6.03
C LEU A 304 15.61 -9.40 -6.57
N ASP A 305 15.66 -9.55 -7.90
CA ASP A 305 16.57 -10.49 -8.55
C ASP A 305 18.00 -9.95 -8.47
N LEU A 306 18.84 -10.61 -7.69
CA LEU A 306 20.24 -10.19 -7.49
C LEU A 306 21.16 -10.78 -8.58
N GLY A 307 20.65 -11.67 -9.42
CA GLY A 307 21.44 -12.58 -10.23
C GLY A 307 22.15 -13.62 -9.37
N ALA A 308 23.02 -14.42 -10.00
CA ALA A 308 23.79 -15.48 -9.34
C ALA A 308 22.94 -16.52 -8.57
N GLY A 309 21.66 -16.67 -8.92
CA GLY A 309 20.75 -17.63 -8.26
C GLY A 309 20.19 -17.15 -6.92
N LEU A 310 20.23 -15.84 -6.63
CA LEU A 310 19.80 -15.28 -5.35
C LEU A 310 18.75 -14.19 -5.53
N ILE A 311 17.77 -14.16 -4.63
CA ILE A 311 16.85 -13.03 -4.49
C ILE A 311 16.96 -12.42 -3.10
N ALA A 312 16.69 -11.11 -3.00
CA ALA A 312 16.41 -10.45 -1.72
C ALA A 312 14.91 -10.21 -1.58
N VAL A 313 14.34 -10.66 -0.47
CA VAL A 313 12.98 -10.35 -0.05
C VAL A 313 13.06 -9.27 1.02
N ILE A 314 12.34 -8.18 0.79
CA ILE A 314 12.26 -7.04 1.69
C ILE A 314 10.82 -6.93 2.14
N GLY A 315 10.63 -6.74 3.45
CA GLY A 315 9.32 -6.50 4.01
C GLY A 315 9.28 -5.35 5.00
N GLU A 316 8.07 -4.95 5.33
CA GLU A 316 7.76 -3.92 6.30
C GLU A 316 7.12 -4.55 7.53
N ALA A 317 7.66 -4.23 8.71
CA ALA A 317 7.08 -4.69 9.95
C ALA A 317 5.83 -3.88 10.31
N PRO A 318 4.81 -4.49 10.96
CA PRO A 318 3.67 -3.74 11.48
C PRO A 318 4.11 -2.61 12.42
N ALA A 319 3.35 -1.51 12.42
CA ALA A 319 3.63 -0.35 13.26
C ALA A 319 3.83 -0.74 14.75
N GLY A 320 4.93 -0.28 15.33
CA GLY A 320 5.30 -0.56 16.73
C GLY A 320 6.10 -1.86 16.95
N GLN A 321 6.45 -2.59 15.88
CA GLN A 321 7.38 -3.71 15.95
C GLN A 321 8.78 -3.32 15.45
N ASN A 322 9.77 -4.19 15.71
CA ASN A 322 11.11 -4.02 15.15
C ASN A 322 11.06 -4.10 13.63
N PRO A 323 11.89 -3.34 12.90
CA PRO A 323 11.98 -3.43 11.45
C PRO A 323 12.25 -4.86 10.99
N ALA A 324 11.62 -5.25 9.88
CA ALA A 324 11.82 -6.57 9.31
C ALA A 324 13.22 -6.68 8.68
N SER A 325 13.81 -7.85 8.83
CA SER A 325 15.09 -8.23 8.22
C SER A 325 14.93 -8.35 6.71
N ILE A 326 16.03 -8.12 5.99
CA ILE A 326 16.12 -8.51 4.59
C ILE A 326 16.46 -9.99 4.54
N VAL A 327 15.69 -10.76 3.78
CA VAL A 327 15.86 -12.21 3.66
C VAL A 327 16.46 -12.54 2.31
N LEU A 328 17.57 -13.29 2.29
CA LEU A 328 18.13 -13.82 1.05
C LEU A 328 17.65 -15.25 0.85
N LEU A 329 17.08 -15.53 -0.34
CA LEU A 329 16.58 -16.84 -0.72
C LEU A 329 17.29 -17.32 -1.98
N ASP A 330 17.58 -18.62 -2.05
CA ASP A 330 17.86 -19.34 -3.29
C ASP A 330 16.53 -19.90 -3.83
N PRO A 331 15.94 -19.33 -4.88
CA PRO A 331 14.65 -19.78 -5.40
C PRO A 331 14.65 -21.18 -5.99
N ASP A 332 15.82 -21.73 -6.31
CA ASP A 332 16.01 -23.06 -6.89
C ASP A 332 16.36 -24.12 -5.83
N ALA A 333 16.42 -23.74 -4.55
CA ALA A 333 16.60 -24.65 -3.43
C ALA A 333 15.49 -25.72 -3.39
N GLU A 334 15.86 -26.96 -3.03
CA GLU A 334 14.92 -28.08 -2.96
C GLU A 334 13.82 -27.83 -1.91
N PRO A 335 12.55 -27.70 -2.32
CA PRO A 335 11.46 -27.42 -1.38
C PRO A 335 11.23 -28.58 -0.42
N ARG A 336 10.99 -28.26 0.85
CA ARG A 336 10.63 -29.22 1.89
C ARG A 336 9.15 -29.09 2.18
N ILE A 337 8.46 -30.22 2.33
CA ILE A 337 7.11 -30.25 2.88
C ILE A 337 7.26 -30.21 4.40
N PRO A 338 6.68 -29.22 5.11
CA PRO A 338 6.80 -29.17 6.56
C PRO A 338 6.26 -30.45 7.19
N GLU A 339 7.10 -31.21 7.90
CA GLU A 339 6.69 -32.45 8.57
C GLU A 339 5.54 -32.18 9.55
N ASP A 340 4.62 -33.14 9.67
CA ASP A 340 3.59 -33.14 10.70
C ASP A 340 4.27 -33.04 12.07
N ALA A 341 4.08 -31.92 12.77
CA ALA A 341 4.11 -31.94 14.22
C ALA A 341 2.81 -32.63 14.70
N SER A 342 2.60 -33.89 14.27
CA SER A 342 1.66 -34.76 14.94
C SER A 342 2.25 -35.02 16.32
N PHE A 343 1.82 -34.24 17.31
CA PHE A 343 1.85 -34.72 18.68
C PHE A 343 0.94 -35.95 18.72
N GLU A 344 1.48 -37.14 18.44
CA GLU A 344 0.85 -38.38 18.84
C GLU A 344 0.78 -38.33 20.36
N TYR A 345 -0.40 -37.98 20.89
CA TYR A 345 -0.76 -38.38 22.23
C TYR A 345 -0.83 -39.91 22.22
N GLU A 346 0.29 -40.57 22.49
CA GLU A 346 0.29 -41.97 22.91
C GLU A 346 -0.49 -42.02 24.23
N PHE A 347 -1.80 -42.28 24.13
CA PHE A 347 -2.59 -42.68 25.26
C PHE A 347 -2.14 -44.09 25.66
N THR A 348 -1.08 -44.20 26.47
CA THR A 348 -0.80 -45.42 27.22
C THR A 348 -1.85 -45.53 28.33
N PRO A 349 -2.78 -46.50 28.28
CA PRO A 349 -3.74 -46.69 29.36
C PRO A 349 -3.04 -47.45 30.50
N GLN A 350 -2.19 -46.76 31.25
CA GLN A 350 -1.65 -47.25 32.52
C GLN A 350 -1.67 -46.15 33.57
N GLY A 351 -2.82 -46.05 34.22
CA GLY A 351 -3.01 -45.76 35.64
C GLY A 351 -2.15 -44.67 36.30
N SER A 352 -2.70 -43.47 36.38
CA SER A 352 -3.07 -42.86 37.67
C SER A 352 -4.07 -41.73 37.40
N THR A 353 -5.19 -41.76 38.13
CA THR A 353 -6.25 -40.74 38.09
C THR A 353 -5.76 -39.51 38.84
N GLU A 354 -4.92 -38.69 38.22
CA GLU A 354 -4.32 -37.54 38.91
C GLU A 354 -4.37 -36.23 38.14
N PHE A 355 -5.29 -36.07 37.19
CA PHE A 355 -5.62 -34.75 36.66
C PHE A 355 -7.08 -34.67 36.17
N ALA A 356 -8.01 -34.82 37.11
CA ALA A 356 -9.35 -34.25 36.98
C ALA A 356 -9.40 -33.07 37.96
N GLY A 357 -9.67 -31.85 37.45
CA GLY A 357 -9.59 -30.58 38.18
C GLY A 357 -10.57 -30.45 39.35
N GLY A 358 -10.35 -31.22 40.41
CA GLY A 358 -10.89 -31.01 41.75
C GLY A 358 -9.77 -30.62 42.71
N LEU A 359 -10.05 -29.67 43.60
CA LEU A 359 -9.16 -29.30 44.70
C LEU A 359 -8.90 -30.52 45.59
N SER A 360 -7.68 -30.63 46.11
CA SER A 360 -7.28 -31.72 47.01
C SER A 360 -8.01 -31.63 48.36
N GLU A 361 -8.14 -32.77 49.06
CA GLU A 361 -8.78 -32.81 50.39
C GLU A 361 -8.07 -31.89 51.41
N ASP A 362 -6.77 -31.65 51.23
CA ASP A 362 -5.98 -30.75 52.06
C ASP A 362 -6.29 -29.26 51.79
N GLU A 363 -6.57 -28.88 50.54
CA GLU A 363 -6.97 -27.52 50.18
C GLU A 363 -8.39 -27.18 50.66
N ILE A 364 -9.28 -28.18 50.65
CA ILE A 364 -10.63 -28.05 51.23
C ILE A 364 -10.54 -27.89 52.76
N ALA A 365 -9.63 -28.61 53.42
CA ALA A 365 -9.41 -28.49 54.86
C ALA A 365 -8.80 -27.14 55.28
N MET A 366 -7.96 -26.53 54.44
CA MET A 366 -7.42 -25.18 54.66
C MET A 366 -8.46 -24.07 54.48
N ALA A 367 -9.45 -24.26 53.60
CA ALA A 367 -10.53 -23.29 53.39
C ALA A 367 -11.58 -23.28 54.52
N ASP A 368 -11.76 -24.41 55.22
CA ASP A 368 -12.73 -24.56 56.32
C ASP A 368 -12.16 -24.26 57.72
N ALA A 369 -10.89 -23.85 57.83
CA ALA A 369 -10.27 -23.54 59.11
C ALA A 369 -10.71 -22.18 59.68
N PRO A 370 -11.03 -22.06 60.99
CA PRO A 370 -11.33 -20.76 61.60
C PRO A 370 -10.09 -19.86 61.63
N PRO A 371 -10.24 -18.53 61.51
CA PRO A 371 -9.09 -17.62 61.57
C PRO A 371 -8.42 -17.66 62.95
N GLU A 372 -7.11 -17.90 62.98
CA GLU A 372 -6.31 -17.74 64.19
C GLU A 372 -6.26 -16.25 64.59
N SER A 373 -6.50 -15.98 65.87
CA SER A 373 -6.48 -14.63 66.42
C SER A 373 -5.07 -14.04 66.36
N ALA A 374 -4.93 -12.93 65.65
CA ALA A 374 -3.73 -12.12 65.57
C ALA A 374 -3.27 -11.66 66.97
N ASN A 375 -2.09 -12.14 67.39
CA ASN A 375 -1.26 -11.50 68.41
C ASN A 375 0.19 -11.68 67.98
N ASP A 376 0.68 -10.82 67.09
CA ASP A 376 1.99 -10.17 67.31
C ASP A 376 2.17 -8.99 66.34
N ALA A 377 1.70 -7.83 66.76
CA ALA A 377 2.09 -6.57 66.15
C ALA A 377 3.49 -6.20 66.65
N GLY A 378 4.53 -6.64 65.93
CA GLY A 378 5.91 -6.30 66.31
C GLY A 378 7.02 -6.50 65.27
N GLY A 379 6.79 -7.20 64.16
CA GLY A 379 7.91 -7.68 63.31
C GLY A 379 8.09 -7.07 61.92
N LEU A 380 7.18 -6.20 61.43
CA LEU A 380 7.11 -5.87 59.99
C LEU A 380 7.45 -4.43 59.62
N ILE A 381 7.99 -3.62 60.53
CA ILE A 381 8.37 -2.22 60.24
C ILE A 381 9.86 -2.09 59.85
N ASP A 382 10.68 -3.13 60.03
CA ASP A 382 12.14 -3.01 59.91
C ASP A 382 12.73 -3.50 58.56
N THR A 383 11.88 -3.82 57.58
CA THR A 383 12.32 -4.32 56.25
C THR A 383 11.95 -3.39 55.08
N LEU A 384 11.39 -2.21 55.37
CA LEU A 384 10.97 -1.21 54.37
C LEU A 384 11.87 0.02 54.28
N ALA A 385 13.07 -0.02 54.88
CA ALA A 385 13.98 1.13 54.96
C ALA A 385 15.39 0.82 54.47
N GLU A 386 15.52 0.24 53.27
CA GLU A 386 16.80 0.25 52.54
C GLU A 386 16.60 0.93 51.19
N GLU A 387 16.82 2.25 51.20
CA GLU A 387 16.93 3.10 50.02
C GLU A 387 18.22 2.76 49.25
N MET A 388 18.11 2.59 47.93
CA MET A 388 19.26 2.71 47.03
C MET A 388 18.91 3.69 45.90
N GLU A 389 19.70 4.76 45.83
CA GLU A 389 19.57 5.93 44.97
C GLU A 389 19.66 5.59 43.46
N ILE A 390 18.76 6.16 42.66
CA ILE A 390 18.88 6.28 41.21
C ILE A 390 18.86 7.78 40.86
N PRO A 391 19.87 8.32 40.15
CA PRO A 391 19.93 9.75 39.89
C PRO A 391 18.90 10.17 38.84
N THR A 392 18.26 11.31 39.10
CA THR A 392 17.21 11.92 38.30
C THR A 392 17.78 12.72 37.13
N SER A 393 17.38 12.39 35.90
CA SER A 393 17.28 13.35 34.80
C SER A 393 16.39 12.81 33.69
N ASP A 394 15.08 12.98 33.89
CA ASP A 394 14.11 13.53 32.93
C ASP A 394 12.70 13.27 33.49
N PRO A 395 11.71 14.17 33.30
CA PRO A 395 10.38 13.95 33.82
C PRO A 395 9.77 12.76 33.08
N ILE A 396 9.57 11.65 33.82
CA ILE A 396 8.77 10.52 33.36
C ILE A 396 7.34 11.05 33.19
N VAL A 397 6.97 11.41 31.96
CA VAL A 397 5.58 11.60 31.58
C VAL A 397 4.93 10.23 31.77
N SER A 398 3.92 10.12 32.63
CA SER A 398 3.28 8.83 32.87
C SER A 398 2.66 8.34 31.55
N GLU A 399 2.77 7.04 31.23
CA GLU A 399 2.16 6.48 30.01
C GLU A 399 0.65 6.77 29.94
N SER A 400 0.02 6.90 31.11
CA SER A 400 -1.37 7.35 31.27
C SER A 400 -1.63 8.79 30.79
N ASP A 401 -0.66 9.70 30.93
CA ASP A 401 -0.78 11.07 30.42
C ASP A 401 -0.51 11.15 28.91
N LEU A 402 0.43 10.36 28.38
CA LEU A 402 0.69 10.28 26.94
C LEU A 402 -0.49 9.67 26.17
N LEU A 403 -1.11 8.62 26.70
CA LEU A 403 -2.33 8.04 26.13
C LEU A 403 -3.52 9.00 26.21
N ALA A 404 -3.62 9.79 27.28
CA ALA A 404 -4.65 10.81 27.42
C ALA A 404 -4.46 11.95 26.40
N ASP A 405 -3.22 12.40 26.18
CA ASP A 405 -2.89 13.46 25.22
C ASP A 405 -3.02 13.00 23.77
N LEU A 406 -2.63 11.76 23.44
CA LEU A 406 -2.88 11.17 22.13
C LEU A 406 -4.38 10.94 21.89
N SER A 407 -5.13 10.48 22.89
CA SER A 407 -6.59 10.32 22.80
C SER A 407 -7.32 11.66 22.66
N ALA A 408 -6.84 12.71 23.34
CA ALA A 408 -7.34 14.07 23.19
C ALA A 408 -7.02 14.64 21.79
N SER A 409 -5.83 14.36 21.27
CA SER A 409 -5.41 14.76 19.91
C SER A 409 -6.19 14.03 18.82
N ALA A 410 -6.44 12.73 18.98
CA ALA A 410 -7.25 11.94 18.06
C ALA A 410 -8.72 12.38 18.05
N ARG A 411 -9.29 12.78 19.21
CA ARG A 411 -10.65 13.36 19.29
C ARG A 411 -10.74 14.77 18.68
N ALA A 412 -9.62 15.46 18.51
CA ALA A 412 -9.58 16.80 17.90
C ALA A 412 -9.64 16.75 16.36
N ILE A 413 -9.40 15.58 15.75
CA ILE A 413 -9.57 15.39 14.31
C ILE A 413 -11.05 15.09 14.06
N ASN A 414 -11.73 15.95 13.30
CA ASN A 414 -13.10 15.75 12.86
C ASN A 414 -13.14 14.80 11.66
N LEU A 415 -13.91 13.71 11.70
CA LEU A 415 -14.19 12.91 10.51
C LEU A 415 -15.45 13.46 9.83
N PRO A 416 -15.46 13.64 8.49
CA PRO A 416 -16.63 14.18 7.82
C PRO A 416 -17.84 13.25 7.95
N PRO A 417 -19.07 13.78 7.98
CA PRO A 417 -20.26 12.96 8.11
C PRO A 417 -20.49 12.15 6.82
N ILE A 418 -21.19 11.04 6.93
CA ILE A 418 -21.61 10.23 5.78
C ILE A 418 -23.07 10.56 5.48
N ALA A 419 -23.30 11.19 4.33
CA ALA A 419 -24.63 11.51 3.83
C ALA A 419 -25.24 10.31 3.09
N ASP A 420 -26.49 9.97 3.38
CA ASP A 420 -27.27 8.94 2.67
C ASP A 420 -28.62 9.55 2.30
N ALA A 421 -28.85 9.77 1.00
CA ALA A 421 -30.08 10.37 0.47
C ALA A 421 -31.18 9.33 0.15
N GLY A 422 -30.92 8.04 0.38
CA GLY A 422 -31.77 6.93 -0.04
C GLY A 422 -31.49 6.45 -1.47
N GLU A 423 -32.14 5.36 -1.85
CA GLU A 423 -32.06 4.80 -3.21
C GLU A 423 -32.97 5.57 -4.19
N ASP A 424 -32.63 5.52 -5.48
CA ASP A 424 -33.44 6.05 -6.57
C ASP A 424 -34.87 5.46 -6.59
N ARG A 425 -35.87 6.29 -6.89
CA ARG A 425 -37.29 5.91 -6.79
C ARG A 425 -38.04 6.18 -8.08
N THR A 426 -38.88 5.24 -8.49
CA THR A 426 -39.86 5.42 -9.58
C THR A 426 -41.28 5.27 -9.04
N THR A 427 -42.14 6.27 -9.24
CA THR A 427 -43.51 6.30 -8.71
C THR A 427 -44.49 6.75 -9.80
N PRO A 428 -45.67 6.11 -9.97
CA PRO A 428 -46.66 6.57 -10.92
C PRO A 428 -47.30 7.90 -10.50
N ALA A 429 -47.66 8.74 -11.47
CA ALA A 429 -48.40 9.97 -11.24
C ALA A 429 -49.87 9.70 -10.82
N GLU A 430 -50.39 10.51 -9.90
CA GLU A 430 -51.82 10.56 -9.58
C GLU A 430 -52.63 11.18 -10.74
N SER A 431 -53.96 11.15 -10.65
CA SER A 431 -54.86 11.65 -11.71
C SER A 431 -54.68 13.12 -12.09
N ASP A 432 -53.98 13.90 -11.28
CA ASP A 432 -53.64 15.31 -11.55
C ASP A 432 -52.24 15.50 -12.17
N GLY A 433 -51.54 14.40 -12.49
CA GLY A 433 -50.20 14.43 -13.08
C GLY A 433 -49.07 14.67 -12.08
N THR A 434 -49.32 14.51 -10.77
CA THR A 434 -48.32 14.69 -9.71
C THR A 434 -48.23 13.49 -8.76
N ALA A 435 -47.14 13.39 -8.00
CA ALA A 435 -46.96 12.42 -6.93
C ALA A 435 -46.32 13.08 -5.69
N THR A 436 -46.69 12.62 -4.49
CA THR A 436 -46.07 13.07 -3.24
C THR A 436 -45.01 12.07 -2.79
N ILE A 437 -43.77 12.54 -2.62
CA ILE A 437 -42.61 11.71 -2.30
C ILE A 437 -42.00 12.17 -0.98
N LEU A 438 -41.63 11.20 -0.14
CA LEU A 438 -40.83 11.43 1.06
C LEU A 438 -39.37 11.16 0.71
N LEU A 439 -38.55 12.21 0.76
CA LEU A 439 -37.10 12.12 0.77
C LEU A 439 -36.67 11.80 2.21
N ASP A 440 -35.79 10.83 2.39
CA ASP A 440 -35.40 10.33 3.70
C ASP A 440 -33.89 10.17 3.79
N GLY A 441 -33.27 11.09 4.53
CA GLY A 441 -31.85 11.16 4.78
C GLY A 441 -31.47 10.66 6.17
N SER A 442 -32.41 10.04 6.91
CA SER A 442 -32.23 9.65 8.31
C SER A 442 -31.19 8.56 8.55
N ARG A 443 -30.71 7.90 7.49
CA ARG A 443 -29.60 6.94 7.54
C ARG A 443 -28.21 7.60 7.49
N SER A 444 -28.16 8.91 7.27
CA SER A 444 -26.91 9.67 7.38
C SER A 444 -26.39 9.60 8.81
N TYR A 445 -25.08 9.48 8.98
CA TYR A 445 -24.45 9.44 10.30
C TYR A 445 -23.07 10.06 10.30
N ASP A 446 -22.61 10.43 11.48
CA ASP A 446 -21.28 10.95 11.72
C ASP A 446 -20.49 9.91 12.55
N PRO A 447 -19.33 9.43 12.07
CA PRO A 447 -18.52 8.44 12.79
C PRO A 447 -17.92 8.92 14.12
N ASP A 448 -17.61 10.20 14.29
CA ASP A 448 -16.95 10.74 15.49
C ASP A 448 -17.74 11.84 16.22
N GLY A 449 -18.90 12.21 15.70
CA GLY A 449 -19.80 13.21 16.27
C GLY A 449 -21.28 12.94 16.00
N HIS A 450 -22.01 14.01 15.72
CA HIS A 450 -23.43 13.94 15.35
C HIS A 450 -23.81 15.02 14.34
N ILE A 451 -24.81 14.68 13.51
CA ILE A 451 -25.31 15.60 12.49
C ILE A 451 -26.14 16.71 13.13
N VAL A 452 -25.77 17.95 12.85
CA VAL A 452 -26.48 19.14 13.32
C VAL A 452 -27.40 19.74 12.26
N ASN A 453 -27.16 19.48 10.97
CA ASN A 453 -27.97 20.04 9.89
C ASN A 453 -28.12 19.10 8.69
N TYR A 454 -29.31 19.15 8.09
CA TYR A 454 -29.62 18.54 6.80
C TYR A 454 -30.04 19.65 5.85
N ALA A 455 -29.71 19.57 4.58
CA ALA A 455 -30.18 20.50 3.55
C ALA A 455 -30.46 19.73 2.27
N TRP A 456 -31.73 19.63 1.91
CA TRP A 456 -32.18 19.07 0.64
C TRP A 456 -32.26 20.16 -0.40
N GLN A 457 -31.68 19.94 -1.58
CA GLN A 457 -31.66 20.87 -2.70
C GLN A 457 -32.25 20.21 -3.95
N ASP A 458 -32.95 20.99 -4.77
CA ASP A 458 -33.36 20.56 -6.11
C ASP A 458 -32.22 20.73 -7.14
N ALA A 459 -32.44 20.25 -8.36
CA ALA A 459 -31.48 20.34 -9.48
C ALA A 459 -30.96 21.75 -9.80
N ASN A 460 -31.61 22.82 -9.30
CA ASN A 460 -31.18 24.20 -9.51
C ASN A 460 -30.44 24.77 -8.29
N GLY A 461 -30.08 23.93 -7.31
CA GLY A 461 -29.44 24.34 -6.05
C GLY A 461 -30.39 25.07 -5.09
N LYS A 462 -31.70 24.97 -5.28
CA LYS A 462 -32.66 25.59 -4.36
C LYS A 462 -32.93 24.65 -3.20
N VAL A 463 -32.69 25.13 -1.97
CA VAL A 463 -33.03 24.39 -0.74
C VAL A 463 -34.55 24.19 -0.64
N ILE A 464 -34.97 22.93 -0.60
CA ILE A 464 -36.38 22.49 -0.51
C ILE A 464 -36.76 22.02 0.90
N GLY A 465 -35.79 21.76 1.76
CA GLY A 465 -36.03 21.45 3.18
C GLY A 465 -34.72 21.24 3.95
N ASN A 466 -34.81 21.33 5.28
CA ASN A 466 -33.66 21.26 6.17
C ASN A 466 -33.80 20.22 7.30
N GLN A 467 -34.65 19.22 7.07
CA GLN A 467 -34.88 18.10 7.97
C GLN A 467 -34.35 16.83 7.35
N ALA A 468 -34.02 15.82 8.16
CA ALA A 468 -33.63 14.50 7.68
C ALA A 468 -34.69 13.93 6.71
N GLN A 469 -35.98 14.18 6.98
CA GLN A 469 -37.09 13.76 6.13
C GLN A 469 -37.87 14.96 5.58
N VAL A 470 -38.05 15.01 4.26
CA VAL A 470 -38.77 16.11 3.57
C VAL A 470 -39.81 15.54 2.61
N ARG A 471 -41.04 16.06 2.66
CA ARG A 471 -42.09 15.70 1.69
C ARG A 471 -42.16 16.72 0.56
N VAL A 472 -42.08 16.24 -0.68
CA VAL A 472 -42.18 17.05 -1.90
C VAL A 472 -43.30 16.55 -2.80
N ARG A 473 -43.95 17.46 -3.53
CA ARG A 473 -44.95 17.12 -4.55
C ARG A 473 -44.38 17.42 -5.93
N LEU A 474 -44.24 16.40 -6.75
CA LEU A 474 -43.52 16.44 -8.03
C LEU A 474 -44.46 16.16 -9.20
N ARG A 475 -44.23 16.81 -10.34
CA ARG A 475 -44.92 16.51 -11.60
C ARG A 475 -44.25 15.33 -12.30
N ALA A 476 -44.93 14.72 -13.27
CA ALA A 476 -44.31 13.75 -14.18
C ALA A 476 -42.97 14.27 -14.73
N GLY A 477 -41.93 13.44 -14.70
CA GLY A 477 -40.55 13.79 -15.03
C GLY A 477 -39.52 13.23 -14.03
N THR A 478 -38.25 13.49 -14.32
CA THR A 478 -37.11 13.09 -13.48
C THR A 478 -36.65 14.27 -12.65
N HIS A 479 -36.55 14.08 -11.33
CA HIS A 479 -36.18 15.10 -10.36
C HIS A 479 -35.02 14.58 -9.52
N PRO A 480 -33.78 15.04 -9.77
CA PRO A 480 -32.65 14.77 -8.87
C PRO A 480 -32.72 15.72 -7.66
N PHE A 481 -32.40 15.18 -6.49
CA PHE A 481 -32.24 15.93 -5.25
C PHE A 481 -30.87 15.64 -4.64
N GLU A 482 -30.26 16.66 -4.08
CA GLU A 482 -29.02 16.56 -3.31
C GLU A 482 -29.33 16.78 -1.82
N LEU A 483 -28.84 15.89 -0.97
CA LEU A 483 -28.82 16.06 0.47
C LEU A 483 -27.41 16.47 0.90
N THR A 484 -27.27 17.63 1.52
CA THR A 484 -26.07 18.04 2.24
C THR A 484 -26.28 17.79 3.74
N VAL A 485 -25.30 17.15 4.38
CA VAL A 485 -25.31 16.84 5.81
C VAL A 485 -24.13 17.54 6.46
N THR A 486 -24.33 18.20 7.60
CA THR A 486 -23.27 18.91 8.35
C THR A 486 -23.17 18.37 9.77
N ASP A 487 -21.95 18.09 10.22
CA ASP A 487 -21.65 17.62 11.57
C ASP A 487 -21.51 18.76 12.61
N ASP A 488 -21.35 18.39 13.87
CA ASP A 488 -21.21 19.31 15.01
C ASP A 488 -19.87 20.04 15.07
N LYS A 489 -18.90 19.66 14.25
CA LYS A 489 -17.57 20.28 14.12
C LYS A 489 -17.42 21.09 12.82
N GLY A 490 -18.48 21.18 12.00
CA GLY A 490 -18.61 22.01 10.82
C GLY A 490 -18.22 21.38 9.47
N ALA A 491 -17.85 20.09 9.40
CA ALA A 491 -17.64 19.45 8.10
C ALA A 491 -18.96 18.99 7.48
N ALA A 492 -18.99 18.92 6.15
CA ALA A 492 -20.20 18.62 5.40
C ALA A 492 -19.94 17.72 4.20
N THR A 493 -20.88 16.80 3.94
CA THR A 493 -20.84 15.83 2.84
C THR A 493 -22.17 15.84 2.12
N THR A 494 -22.19 15.47 0.84
CA THR A 494 -23.39 15.44 0.00
C THR A 494 -23.71 14.03 -0.50
N ALA A 495 -24.99 13.77 -0.77
CA ALA A 495 -25.49 12.56 -1.41
C ALA A 495 -26.64 12.90 -2.35
N MET A 496 -26.79 12.17 -3.46
CA MET A 496 -27.86 12.40 -4.43
C MET A 496 -28.89 11.28 -4.45
N VAL A 497 -30.13 11.64 -4.76
CA VAL A 497 -31.22 10.70 -5.04
C VAL A 497 -32.06 11.18 -6.22
N THR A 498 -32.39 10.28 -7.14
CA THR A 498 -33.21 10.58 -8.31
C THR A 498 -34.62 10.03 -8.15
N VAL A 499 -35.62 10.89 -8.34
CA VAL A 499 -37.03 10.53 -8.28
C VAL A 499 -37.68 10.69 -9.66
N ARG A 500 -38.21 9.59 -10.20
CA ARG A 500 -38.88 9.53 -11.49
C ARG A 500 -40.39 9.39 -11.30
N ILE A 501 -41.16 10.36 -11.79
CA ILE A 501 -42.63 10.31 -11.79
C ILE A 501 -43.10 10.01 -13.21
N GLN A 502 -43.86 8.91 -13.37
CA GLN A 502 -44.28 8.40 -14.69
C GLN A 502 -45.79 8.42 -14.87
#